data_AF-K5DE10-F1
#
_entry.id   AF-K5DE10-F1
#
_cell.length_a   1.000
_cell.length_b   1.000
_cell.length_c   1.000
_cell.angle_alpha   90.00
_cell.angle_beta   90.00
_cell.angle_gamma   90.00
#
_symmetry.space_group_name_H-M   'P 1'
#
loop_
_entity.id
_entity.type
_entity.pdbx_description
1 polymer ?
#
loop_
_entity_poly.entity_id
_entity_poly.type
_entity_poly.pdbx_seq_one_letter_code
_entity_poly.pdbx_strand_id
1 'polypeptide(L)' 'MRVVHGDKQLEEKLGRNDPCPCGSGLRFKRCCLKSGHF' A
#
# COMPACT_ATOMS: atom_id res chain seq x y z
N MET A 1 6.81 11.31 20.44
CA MET A 1 5.89 10.62 19.53
C MET A 1 6.04 11.27 18.16
N ARG A 2 6.57 10.58 17.15
CA ARG A 2 6.74 11.15 15.80
C ARG A 2 5.71 10.47 14.92
N VAL A 3 4.55 11.12 14.76
CA VAL A 3 3.54 10.69 13.81
C VAL A 3 4.11 11.00 12.43
N VAL A 4 4.41 9.96 11.66
CA VAL A 4 4.90 10.06 10.30
C VAL A 4 3.74 10.36 9.37
N HIS A 5 3.88 11.41 8.57
CA HIS A 5 3.02 11.75 7.44
C HIS A 5 2.86 10.54 6.51
N GLY A 6 1.66 10.35 5.95
CA GLY A 6 1.53 9.52 4.76
C GLY A 6 0.24 8.70 4.68
N ASP A 7 -0.89 9.32 4.96
CA ASP A 7 -2.20 9.00 4.38
C ASP A 7 -2.12 9.00 2.84
N LYS A 8 -1.43 8.01 2.28
CA LYS A 8 -1.37 7.80 0.85
C LYS A 8 -2.68 7.13 0.45
N GLN A 9 -3.70 7.95 0.26
CA GLN A 9 -4.99 7.56 -0.30
C GLN A 9 -4.73 6.95 -1.69
N LEU A 10 -4.71 5.62 -1.79
CA LEU A 10 -4.54 4.89 -3.06
C LEU A 10 -5.87 4.85 -3.79
N GLU A 11 -6.39 6.02 -4.10
CA GLU A 11 -7.64 6.19 -4.84
C GLU A 11 -7.37 6.35 -6.33
N GLU A 12 -6.61 5.46 -6.93
CA GLU A 12 -6.61 5.26 -8.38
C GLU A 12 -6.20 3.83 -8.70
N LYS A 13 -7.19 2.92 -8.73
CA LYS A 13 -7.13 1.58 -9.34
C LYS A 13 -5.75 0.90 -9.29
N LEU A 14 -5.11 0.83 -8.12
CA LEU A 14 -3.79 0.21 -8.02
C LEU A 14 -3.93 -1.26 -8.44
N GLY A 15 -3.26 -1.60 -9.55
CA GLY A 15 -3.32 -2.93 -10.12
C GLY A 15 -2.87 -3.95 -9.10
N ARG A 16 -3.56 -5.09 -9.01
CA ARG A 16 -3.20 -6.18 -8.08
C ARG A 16 -1.72 -6.62 -8.20
N ASN A 17 -1.12 -6.44 -9.36
CA ASN A 17 0.28 -6.80 -9.60
C ASN A 17 1.29 -5.66 -9.38
N ASP A 18 0.84 -4.43 -9.21
CA ASP A 18 1.71 -3.27 -9.00
C ASP A 18 2.50 -3.38 -7.69
N PRO A 19 3.67 -2.71 -7.61
CA PRO A 19 4.42 -2.62 -6.36
C PRO A 19 3.59 -1.95 -5.26
N CYS A 20 3.68 -2.48 -4.03
CA CYS A 20 2.97 -1.94 -2.89
C CYS A 20 3.53 -0.56 -2.52
N PRO A 21 2.69 0.47 -2.47
CA PRO A 21 3.10 1.83 -2.11
C PRO A 21 3.38 1.98 -0.61
N CYS A 22 3.07 0.96 0.19
CA CYS A 22 3.45 0.82 1.59
C CYS A 22 4.98 0.69 1.81
N GLY A 23 5.78 0.61 0.74
CA GLY A 23 7.24 0.53 0.83
C GLY A 23 7.77 -0.85 1.21
N SER A 24 6.92 -1.88 1.23
CA SER A 24 7.33 -3.26 1.59
C SER A 24 8.15 -3.97 0.50
N GLY A 25 8.23 -3.42 -0.71
CA GLY A 25 8.85 -4.06 -1.88
C GLY A 25 8.07 -5.25 -2.44
N LEU A 26 6.91 -5.57 -1.86
CA LEU A 26 6.02 -6.64 -2.30
C LEU A 26 4.98 -6.12 -3.28
N ARG A 27 4.38 -7.00 -4.09
CA ARG A 27 3.22 -6.64 -4.94
C ARG A 27 2.01 -6.31 -4.07
N PHE A 28 1.19 -5.36 -4.49
CA PHE A 28 -0.01 -4.91 -3.79
C PHE A 28 -0.91 -6.08 -3.38
N LYS A 29 -1.18 -7.04 -4.28
CA LYS A 29 -1.98 -8.24 -3.98
C LYS A 29 -1.43 -9.14 -2.87
N ARG A 30 -0.12 -9.11 -2.63
CA ARG A 30 0.57 -9.95 -1.63
C ARG A 30 0.93 -9.17 -0.36
N CYS A 31 0.71 -7.86 -0.34
CA CYS A 31 1.01 -7.00 0.80
C CYS A 31 -0.28 -6.35 1.29
N CYS A 32 -0.47 -5.07 1.04
CA CYS A 32 -1.64 -4.28 1.46
C CYS A 32 -2.99 -4.93 1.17
N LEU A 33 -3.18 -5.54 -0.01
CA LEU A 33 -4.44 -6.22 -0.35
C LEU A 33 -4.67 -7.49 0.47
N LYS A 34 -3.60 -8.21 0.83
CA LYS A 34 -3.68 -9.43 1.66
C LYS A 34 -3.80 -9.09 3.14
N SER A 35 -3.12 -8.02 3.56
CA SER A 35 -3.06 -7.54 4.93
C SER A 35 -4.24 -6.63 5.31
N GLY A 36 -5.10 -6.25 4.36
CA GLY A 36 -6.21 -5.32 4.61
C GLY A 36 -5.75 -3.89 4.92
N HIS A 37 -4.57 -3.52 4.46
CA HIS A 37 -4.02 -2.17 4.60
C HIS A 37 -4.33 -1.42 3.30
N PHE A 38 -5.49 -0.78 3.23
CA PHE A 38 -5.96 -0.04 2.05
C PHE A 38 -5.27 1.32 1.94
#